data_AF-A0A8W8LHS8-F1
#
_entry.id   AF-A0A8W8LHS8-F1
#
_cell.length_a   1.000
_cell.length_b   1.000
_cell.length_c   1.000
_cell.angle_alpha   90.00
_cell.angle_beta   90.00
_cell.angle_gamma   90.00
#
_symmetry.space_group_name_H-M   'P 1'
#
loop_
_entity.id
_entity.type
_entity.pdbx_description
1 polymer ?
#
loop_
_entity_poly.entity_id
_entity_poly.type
_entity_poly.pdbx_seq_one_letter_code
_entity_poly.pdbx_strand_id
1 'polypeptide(L)'
;TYLTGLYMFVKILYCVNIICQFFILNAFMGHGFYSAYGLEVLDGLANNWEIKESYRFPRVTLCDFDIRQLQNLQRWTVQCVLPINLFNEKIFIFLWFWFVVVAVVTLGNFLFWIWRVIIKHNRVAYIKKFLKVRDQLLGEDDKKVCRQFADQYLRDDGLFVLRIVARNTNAILLTDLVLNLWGIYKEKPFVKKALSDDYGETHA
;
A
#
# COMPACT_ATOMS: atom_id res chain seq x y z
N THR A 1 -7.48 19.42 -0.85
CA THR A 1 -7.44 18.01 -0.41
C THR A 1 -7.62 17.07 -1.59
N TYR A 2 -7.01 17.38 -2.74
CA TYR A 2 -7.16 16.58 -3.96
C TYR A 2 -6.04 15.54 -4.05
N LEU A 3 -4.79 15.99 -3.89
CA LEU A 3 -3.62 15.13 -4.01
C LEU A 3 -3.60 14.03 -2.93
N THR A 4 -3.95 14.39 -1.70
CA THR A 4 -4.04 13.41 -0.60
C THR A 4 -5.11 12.36 -0.89
N GLY A 5 -6.28 12.79 -1.39
CA GLY A 5 -7.38 11.90 -1.75
C GLY A 5 -7.01 10.94 -2.88
N LEU A 6 -6.40 11.47 -3.95
CA LEU A 6 -5.91 10.68 -5.09
C LEU A 6 -4.89 9.62 -4.65
N TYR A 7 -3.93 9.99 -3.82
CA TYR A 7 -2.93 9.04 -3.31
C TYR A 7 -3.57 7.91 -2.50
N MET A 8 -4.52 8.24 -1.62
CA MET A 8 -5.25 7.24 -0.84
C MET A 8 -6.09 6.33 -1.73
N PHE A 9 -6.72 6.88 -2.77
CA PHE A 9 -7.47 6.12 -3.76
C PHE A 9 -6.58 5.12 -4.50
N VAL A 10 -5.39 5.53 -4.96
CA VAL A 10 -4.42 4.63 -5.59
C VAL A 10 -3.99 3.50 -4.63
N LYS A 11 -3.79 3.81 -3.33
CA LYS A 11 -3.49 2.78 -2.32
C LYS A 11 -4.64 1.78 -2.12
N ILE A 12 -5.88 2.23 -2.20
CA ILE A 12 -7.06 1.35 -2.19
C ILE A 12 -7.04 0.46 -3.43
N LEU A 13 -6.77 1.01 -4.63
CA LEU A 13 -6.66 0.22 -5.86
C LEU A 13 -5.59 -0.88 -5.75
N TYR A 14 -4.45 -0.62 -5.10
CA TYR A 14 -3.45 -1.67 -4.83
C TYR A 14 -3.99 -2.77 -3.91
N CYS A 15 -4.75 -2.41 -2.87
CA CYS A 15 -5.38 -3.40 -1.99
C CYS A 15 -6.44 -4.24 -2.74
N VAL A 16 -7.26 -3.61 -3.57
CA VAL A 16 -8.23 -4.32 -4.41
C VAL A 16 -7.51 -5.23 -5.41
N ASN A 17 -6.43 -4.75 -6.04
CA ASN A 17 -5.65 -5.51 -7.01
C ASN A 17 -5.08 -6.80 -6.39
N ILE A 18 -4.45 -6.72 -5.22
CA ILE A 18 -3.88 -7.91 -4.56
C ILE A 18 -4.97 -8.90 -4.13
N ILE A 19 -6.12 -8.41 -3.65
CA ILE A 19 -7.26 -9.25 -3.29
C ILE A 19 -7.82 -9.96 -4.55
N CYS A 20 -8.04 -9.23 -5.65
CA CYS A 20 -8.48 -9.80 -6.91
C CYS A 20 -7.51 -10.85 -7.45
N GLN A 21 -6.21 -10.56 -7.46
CA GLN A 21 -5.18 -11.51 -7.90
C GLN A 21 -5.17 -12.78 -7.05
N PHE A 22 -5.31 -12.64 -5.73
CA PHE A 22 -5.41 -13.78 -4.82
C PHE A 22 -6.66 -14.62 -5.09
N PHE A 23 -7.81 -14.00 -5.35
CA PHE A 23 -9.04 -14.73 -5.73
C PHE A 23 -8.91 -15.43 -7.08
N ILE A 24 -8.31 -14.78 -8.09
CA ILE A 24 -8.06 -15.39 -9.40
C ILE A 24 -7.15 -16.61 -9.26
N LEU A 25 -6.10 -16.51 -8.44
CA LEU A 25 -5.21 -17.63 -8.15
C LEU A 25 -5.95 -18.81 -7.51
N ASN A 26 -6.77 -18.56 -6.48
CA ASN A 26 -7.54 -19.62 -5.82
C ASN A 26 -8.60 -20.23 -6.76
N ALA A 27 -9.23 -19.43 -7.61
CA ALA A 27 -10.15 -19.92 -8.64
C ALA A 27 -9.44 -20.80 -9.68
N PHE A 28 -8.24 -20.42 -10.11
CA PHE A 28 -7.44 -21.19 -11.05
C PHE A 28 -7.04 -22.58 -10.50
N MET A 29 -6.78 -22.69 -9.20
CA MET A 29 -6.39 -23.97 -8.55
C MET A 29 -7.56 -24.96 -8.34
N GLY A 30 -8.75 -24.66 -8.84
CA GLY A 30 -9.75 -25.69 -9.17
C GLY A 30 -10.67 -26.18 -8.04
N HIS A 31 -10.70 -25.53 -6.86
CA HIS A 31 -11.64 -25.89 -5.79
C HIS A 31 -12.28 -24.65 -5.12
N GLY A 32 -13.07 -23.90 -5.89
CA GLY A 32 -13.95 -22.82 -5.39
C GLY A 32 -13.25 -21.61 -4.75
N PHE A 33 -14.00 -20.52 -4.58
CA PHE A 33 -13.48 -19.23 -4.08
C PHE A 33 -12.95 -19.26 -2.63
N TYR A 34 -13.22 -20.32 -1.87
CA TYR A 34 -12.97 -20.40 -0.43
C TYR A 34 -11.87 -21.40 -0.01
N SER A 35 -11.28 -22.16 -0.95
CA SER A 35 -10.19 -23.07 -0.55
C SER A 35 -8.87 -22.33 -0.40
N ALA A 36 -8.29 -22.37 0.80
CA ALA A 36 -6.98 -21.80 1.11
C ALA A 36 -5.91 -22.88 0.90
N TYR A 37 -5.53 -23.10 -0.36
CA TYR A 37 -4.59 -24.17 -0.76
C TYR A 37 -3.30 -24.20 0.07
N GLY A 38 -2.69 -23.04 0.35
CA GLY A 38 -1.46 -23.00 1.15
C GLY A 38 -1.66 -23.41 2.61
N LEU A 39 -2.84 -23.20 3.20
CA LEU A 39 -3.13 -23.67 4.57
C LEU A 39 -3.30 -25.20 4.60
N GLU A 40 -3.97 -25.78 3.60
CA GLU A 40 -4.09 -27.24 3.45
C GLU A 40 -2.71 -27.91 3.30
N VAL A 41 -1.80 -27.29 2.54
CA VAL A 41 -0.42 -27.77 2.37
C VAL A 41 0.37 -27.69 3.68
N LEU A 42 0.21 -26.62 4.47
CA LEU A 42 0.87 -26.49 5.78
C LEU A 42 0.38 -27.53 6.78
N ASP A 43 -0.93 -27.76 6.83
CA ASP A 43 -1.52 -28.77 7.73
C ASP A 43 -1.09 -30.19 7.35
N GLY A 44 -1.04 -30.50 6.05
CA GLY A 44 -0.53 -31.79 5.55
C GLY A 44 0.94 -32.03 5.92
N LEU A 45 1.77 -30.98 5.86
CA LEU A 45 3.19 -31.06 6.26
C LEU A 45 3.35 -31.24 7.77
N ALA A 46 2.55 -30.54 8.58
CA ALA A 46 2.59 -30.62 10.03
C ALA A 46 2.20 -32.01 10.55
N ASN A 47 1.27 -32.69 9.88
CA ASN A 47 0.76 -34.00 10.28
C ASN A 47 1.57 -35.19 9.70
N ASN A 48 2.74 -34.96 9.08
CA ASN A 48 3.56 -36.00 8.41
C ASN A 48 2.76 -36.86 7.41
N TRP A 49 1.73 -36.29 6.78
CA TRP A 49 0.99 -37.00 5.76
C TRP A 49 1.90 -37.11 4.53
N GLU A 50 2.19 -38.34 4.10
CA GLU A 50 2.73 -38.57 2.75
C GLU A 50 1.80 -37.84 1.80
N ILE A 51 2.29 -36.80 1.12
CA ILE A 51 1.52 -36.03 0.13
C ILE A 51 1.16 -37.00 -0.99
N LYS A 52 0.09 -37.78 -0.76
CA LYS A 52 -0.62 -38.57 -1.76
C LYS A 52 -0.97 -37.60 -2.86
N GLU A 53 -0.70 -38.02 -4.09
CA GLU A 53 -0.79 -37.20 -5.29
C GLU A 53 -1.87 -36.14 -5.20
N SER A 54 -1.47 -34.86 -5.31
CA SER A 54 -2.41 -33.76 -5.18
C SER A 54 -3.50 -33.91 -6.24
N TYR A 55 -4.75 -34.14 -5.81
CA TYR A 55 -5.89 -34.26 -6.70
C TYR A 55 -6.04 -33.03 -7.62
N ARG A 56 -5.55 -31.86 -7.18
CA ARG A 56 -5.54 -30.61 -7.98
C ARG A 56 -4.57 -30.67 -9.15
N PHE A 57 -3.47 -31.40 -9.00
CA PHE A 57 -2.40 -31.48 -9.99
C PHE A 57 -2.08 -32.95 -10.32
N PRO A 58 -2.99 -33.68 -11.00
CA PRO A 58 -2.77 -35.08 -11.37
C PRO A 58 -1.56 -35.22 -12.30
N ARG A 59 -0.67 -36.15 -11.99
CA ARG A 59 0.52 -36.46 -12.80
C ARG A 59 0.23 -37.52 -13.85
N VAL A 60 -0.83 -38.28 -13.64
CA VAL A 60 -1.33 -39.34 -14.53
C VAL A 60 -2.82 -39.13 -14.73
N THR A 61 -3.29 -39.17 -15.97
CA THR A 61 -4.72 -39.05 -16.33
C THR A 61 -5.12 -40.11 -17.34
N LEU A 62 -6.42 -40.38 -17.47
CA LEU A 62 -6.97 -41.22 -18.53
C LEU A 62 -7.52 -40.30 -19.64
N CYS A 63 -7.11 -40.56 -20.87
CA CYS A 63 -7.57 -39.82 -22.05
C CYS A 63 -8.32 -40.77 -22.97
N ASP A 64 -9.51 -40.34 -23.39
CA ASP A 64 -10.34 -41.08 -24.32
C ASP A 64 -10.14 -40.58 -25.75
N PHE A 65 -9.86 -41.50 -26.65
CA PHE A 65 -9.69 -41.26 -28.07
C PHE A 65 -10.79 -41.97 -28.86
N ASP A 66 -11.51 -41.22 -29.69
CA ASP A 66 -12.50 -41.77 -30.61
C ASP A 66 -11.85 -42.00 -31.98
N ILE A 67 -11.69 -43.27 -32.36
CA ILE A 67 -11.11 -43.66 -33.65
C ILE A 67 -12.22 -44.24 -34.54
N ARG A 68 -12.27 -43.81 -35.81
CA ARG A 68 -13.22 -44.32 -36.80
C ARG A 68 -12.61 -45.47 -37.59
N GLN A 69 -13.25 -46.64 -37.57
CA GLN A 69 -12.85 -47.81 -38.35
C GLN A 69 -14.09 -48.40 -39.05
N LEU A 70 -14.04 -48.55 -40.38
CA LEU A 70 -15.12 -49.09 -41.23
C LEU A 70 -16.53 -48.61 -40.80
N GLN A 71 -16.72 -47.28 -40.76
CA GLN A 71 -18.01 -46.64 -40.45
C GLN A 71 -18.50 -46.73 -38.99
N ASN A 72 -17.77 -47.43 -38.10
CA ASN A 72 -18.06 -47.50 -36.67
C ASN A 72 -17.11 -46.59 -35.86
N LEU A 73 -17.65 -45.91 -34.84
CA LEU A 73 -16.87 -45.11 -33.87
C LEU A 73 -16.50 -46.02 -32.69
N GLN A 74 -15.20 -46.20 -32.43
CA GLN A 74 -14.70 -46.99 -31.32
C GLN A 74 -13.88 -46.09 -30.38
N ARG A 75 -14.25 -46.09 -29.10
CA ARG A 75 -13.60 -45.29 -28.06
C ARG A 75 -12.54 -46.12 -27.34
N TRP A 76 -11.32 -45.60 -27.30
CA TRP A 76 -10.18 -46.19 -26.62
C TRP A 76 -9.74 -45.30 -25.47
N THR A 77 -9.52 -45.88 -24.29
CA THR A 77 -9.00 -45.16 -23.13
C THR A 77 -7.53 -45.50 -22.95
N VAL A 78 -6.66 -44.49 -22.88
CA VAL A 78 -5.22 -44.67 -22.64
C VAL A 78 -4.76 -43.85 -21.44
N GLN A 79 -3.66 -44.28 -20.81
CA GLN A 79 -3.03 -43.57 -19.71
C GLN A 79 -2.06 -42.51 -20.25
N CYS A 80 -2.27 -41.25 -19.88
CA CYS A 80 -1.41 -40.11 -20.19
C CYS A 80 -0.62 -39.67 -18.95
N VAL A 81 0.64 -39.26 -19.15
CA VAL A 81 1.49 -38.70 -18.10
C VAL A 81 1.69 -37.21 -18.35
N LEU A 82 1.44 -36.38 -17.35
CA LEU A 82 1.52 -34.92 -17.40
C LEU A 82 2.66 -34.43 -16.49
N PRO A 83 3.93 -34.52 -16.93
CA PRO A 83 5.08 -34.11 -16.12
C PRO A 83 5.07 -32.61 -15.79
N ILE A 84 4.43 -31.78 -16.63
CA ILE A 84 4.27 -30.34 -16.40
C ILE A 84 3.54 -30.03 -15.09
N ASN A 85 2.64 -30.91 -14.66
CA ASN A 85 1.84 -30.68 -13.46
C ASN A 85 2.66 -30.76 -12.17
N LEU A 86 3.77 -31.51 -12.19
CA LEU A 86 4.72 -31.56 -11.08
C LEU A 86 5.37 -30.18 -10.84
N PHE A 87 5.69 -29.46 -11.91
CA PHE A 87 6.26 -28.12 -11.83
C PHE A 87 5.22 -27.10 -11.38
N ASN A 88 4.01 -27.16 -11.96
CA ASN A 88 2.90 -26.30 -11.58
C ASN A 88 2.58 -26.42 -10.09
N GLU A 89 2.49 -27.65 -9.57
CA GLU A 89 2.24 -27.91 -8.14
C GLU A 89 3.19 -27.10 -7.25
N LYS A 90 4.50 -27.08 -7.55
CA LYS A 90 5.50 -26.38 -6.72
C LYS A 90 5.48 -24.87 -6.93
N ILE A 91 5.34 -24.40 -8.16
CA ILE A 91 5.28 -22.97 -8.47
C ILE A 91 4.05 -22.33 -7.84
N PHE A 92 2.88 -22.97 -7.89
CA PHE A 92 1.65 -22.43 -7.32
C PHE A 92 1.67 -22.40 -5.79
N ILE A 93 2.30 -23.38 -5.13
CA ILE A 93 2.56 -23.32 -3.68
C ILE A 93 3.40 -22.08 -3.35
N PHE A 94 4.52 -21.88 -4.06
CA PHE A 94 5.40 -20.73 -3.86
C PHE A 94 4.67 -19.39 -4.10
N LEU A 95 3.95 -19.28 -5.22
CA LEU A 95 3.20 -18.08 -5.57
C LEU A 95 2.11 -17.77 -4.54
N TRP A 96 1.41 -18.76 -4.01
CA TRP A 96 0.38 -18.54 -3.00
C TRP A 96 0.95 -17.88 -1.74
N PHE A 97 2.05 -18.42 -1.20
CA PHE A 97 2.72 -17.81 -0.03
C PHE A 97 3.28 -16.43 -0.35
N TRP A 98 3.85 -16.26 -1.55
CA TRP A 98 4.34 -14.97 -2.01
C TRP A 98 3.23 -13.91 -2.04
N PHE A 99 2.06 -14.24 -2.59
CA PHE A 99 0.92 -13.33 -2.63
C PHE A 99 0.40 -12.98 -1.23
N VAL A 100 0.43 -13.91 -0.28
CA VAL A 100 0.10 -13.62 1.13
C VAL A 100 1.07 -12.59 1.71
N VAL A 101 2.39 -12.74 1.49
CA VAL A 101 3.39 -11.76 1.94
C VAL A 101 3.15 -10.39 1.32
N VAL A 102 2.93 -10.34 0.00
CA VAL A 102 2.64 -9.08 -0.72
C VAL A 102 1.36 -8.43 -0.21
N ALA A 103 0.32 -9.22 0.11
CA ALA A 103 -0.93 -8.73 0.70
C ALA A 103 -0.70 -8.10 2.07
N VAL A 104 0.03 -8.77 2.97
CA VAL A 104 0.35 -8.26 4.31
C VAL A 104 1.13 -6.95 4.23
N VAL A 105 2.17 -6.88 3.40
CA VAL A 105 2.98 -5.66 3.23
C VAL A 105 2.14 -4.51 2.65
N THR A 106 1.31 -4.80 1.65
CA THR A 106 0.45 -3.80 1.00
C THR A 106 -0.59 -3.25 1.97
N LEU A 107 -1.26 -4.13 2.71
CA LEU A 107 -2.28 -3.76 3.69
C LEU A 107 -1.67 -3.01 4.88
N GLY A 108 -0.51 -3.47 5.39
CA GLY A 108 0.24 -2.77 6.44
C GLY A 108 0.66 -1.37 6.01
N ASN A 109 1.18 -1.20 4.79
CA ASN A 109 1.49 0.12 4.26
C ASN A 109 0.23 0.99 4.10
N PHE A 110 -0.90 0.42 3.65
CA PHE A 110 -2.15 1.16 3.53
C PHE A 110 -2.67 1.65 4.88
N LEU A 111 -2.73 0.77 5.88
CA LEU A 111 -3.14 1.10 7.25
C LEU A 111 -2.23 2.15 7.89
N PHE A 112 -0.91 2.04 7.70
CA PHE A 112 0.04 3.04 8.16
C PHE A 112 -0.25 4.43 7.56
N TRP A 113 -0.53 4.50 6.25
CA TRP A 113 -0.89 5.76 5.61
C TRP A 113 -2.24 6.30 6.07
N ILE A 114 -3.25 5.44 6.25
CA ILE A 114 -4.53 5.82 6.86
C ILE A 114 -4.28 6.45 8.22
N TRP A 115 -3.56 5.76 9.11
CA TRP A 115 -3.24 6.27 10.44
C TRP A 115 -2.57 7.65 10.35
N ARG A 116 -1.53 7.79 9.52
CA ARG A 116 -0.84 9.09 9.35
C ARG A 116 -1.75 10.19 8.81
N VAL A 117 -2.70 9.86 7.95
CA VAL A 117 -3.66 10.80 7.39
C VAL A 117 -4.76 11.12 8.40
N ILE A 118 -5.17 10.22 9.29
CA ILE A 118 -6.19 10.45 10.33
C ILE A 118 -5.63 11.24 11.51
N ILE A 119 -4.36 11.02 11.90
CA ILE A 119 -3.66 11.84 12.91
C ILE A 119 -3.25 13.20 12.31
N LYS A 120 -4.23 13.93 11.77
CA LYS A 120 -4.14 15.36 11.42
C LYS A 120 -4.08 16.24 12.67
N HIS A 121 -4.34 15.70 13.85
CA HIS A 121 -4.31 16.51 15.08
C HIS A 121 -2.90 17.05 15.41
N ASN A 122 -1.82 16.43 14.88
CA ASN A 122 -0.44 16.85 15.13
C ASN A 122 0.20 17.64 13.97
N ARG A 123 -0.59 18.27 13.09
CA ARG A 123 -0.06 19.03 11.92
C ARG A 123 0.81 20.20 12.30
N VAL A 124 0.29 21.04 13.20
CA VAL A 124 1.00 22.20 13.71
C VAL A 124 2.24 21.73 14.46
N ALA A 125 2.14 20.65 15.25
CA ALA A 125 3.28 20.06 15.95
C ALA A 125 4.38 19.57 14.98
N TYR A 126 3.99 18.97 13.83
CA TYR A 126 4.93 18.52 12.81
C TYR A 126 5.73 19.68 12.21
N ILE A 127 5.06 20.76 11.78
CA ILE A 127 5.75 21.94 11.23
C ILE A 127 6.55 22.67 12.30
N LYS A 128 5.98 22.82 13.50
CA LYS A 128 6.62 23.47 14.65
C LYS A 128 7.95 22.81 15.00
N LYS A 129 8.08 21.49 14.82
CA LYS A 129 9.34 20.78 15.00
C LYS A 129 10.44 21.32 14.07
N PHE A 130 10.15 21.58 12.80
CA PHE A 130 11.15 22.08 11.84
C PHE A 130 11.49 23.55 12.08
N LEU A 131 10.49 24.37 12.39
CA LEU A 131 10.71 25.80 12.65
C LEU A 131 11.45 26.06 13.97
N LYS A 132 11.29 25.19 14.97
CA LYS A 132 12.01 25.29 16.26
C LYS A 132 13.52 25.01 16.13
N VAL A 133 13.95 24.26 15.12
CA VAL A 133 15.37 23.88 14.93
C VAL A 133 16.26 25.09 14.64
N ARG A 134 15.73 26.16 14.03
CA ARG A 134 16.46 27.39 13.72
C ARG A 134 15.96 28.62 14.50
N ASP A 135 15.29 28.39 15.62
CA ASP A 135 14.83 29.46 16.53
C ASP A 135 13.96 30.54 15.86
N GLN A 136 13.19 30.17 14.84
CA GLN A 136 12.30 31.08 14.10
C GLN A 136 10.94 31.32 14.82
N LEU A 137 10.78 30.76 16.02
CA LEU A 137 9.57 30.79 16.84
C LEU A 137 9.92 31.31 18.24
N LEU A 138 10.22 32.61 18.31
CA LEU A 138 10.67 33.27 19.54
C LEU A 138 9.50 33.83 20.36
N GLY A 139 8.36 34.16 19.72
CA GLY A 139 7.18 34.75 20.39
C GLY A 139 5.93 33.86 20.47
N GLU A 140 4.98 34.22 21.34
CA GLU A 140 3.61 33.65 21.35
C GLU A 140 2.86 33.93 20.04
N ASP A 141 3.10 35.08 19.40
CA ASP A 141 2.40 35.46 18.16
C ASP A 141 2.91 34.71 16.93
N ASP A 142 4.20 34.34 16.91
CA ASP A 142 4.74 33.43 15.89
C ASP A 142 4.06 32.05 15.96
N LYS A 143 3.54 31.61 17.13
CA LYS A 143 2.78 30.35 17.24
C LYS A 143 1.42 30.45 16.56
N LYS A 144 0.73 31.59 16.67
CA LYS A 144 -0.54 31.85 15.96
C LYS A 144 -0.31 31.88 14.45
N VAL A 145 0.71 32.60 14.00
CA VAL A 145 1.09 32.69 12.57
C VAL A 145 1.55 31.33 12.03
N CYS A 146 2.26 30.53 12.84
CA CYS A 146 2.63 29.15 12.50
C CYS A 146 1.41 28.27 12.27
N ARG A 147 0.36 28.45 13.07
CA ARG A 147 -0.91 27.73 12.88
C ARG A 147 -1.60 28.16 11.59
N GLN A 148 -1.65 29.47 11.29
CA GLN A 148 -2.20 29.97 10.04
C GLN A 148 -1.43 29.49 8.81
N PHE A 149 -0.10 29.44 8.87
CA PHE A 149 0.74 28.85 7.83
C PHE A 149 0.41 27.37 7.59
N ALA A 150 0.29 26.60 8.66
CA ALA A 150 -0.04 25.18 8.59
C ALA A 150 -1.43 24.94 7.97
N ASP A 151 -2.44 25.65 8.47
CA ASP A 151 -3.85 25.38 8.15
C ASP A 151 -4.30 26.08 6.85
N GLN A 152 -3.86 27.32 6.60
CA GLN A 152 -4.35 28.12 5.46
C GLN A 152 -3.42 28.11 4.25
N TYR A 153 -2.10 28.16 4.45
CA TYR A 153 -1.12 28.25 3.36
C TYR A 153 -0.72 26.86 2.83
N LEU A 154 -0.18 25.99 3.68
CA LEU A 154 0.18 24.62 3.28
C LEU A 154 -1.06 23.76 3.01
N ARG A 155 -2.10 23.94 3.83
CA ARG A 155 -3.31 23.12 3.82
C ARG A 155 -2.99 21.61 3.90
N ASP A 156 -4.00 20.80 3.60
CA ASP A 156 -3.90 19.35 3.63
C ASP A 156 -2.85 18.77 2.68
N ASP A 157 -2.86 19.28 1.45
CA ASP A 157 -2.06 18.70 0.37
C ASP A 157 -0.59 19.11 0.48
N GLY A 158 -0.28 20.36 0.85
CA GLY A 158 1.10 20.81 1.04
C GLY A 158 1.81 20.06 2.17
N LEU A 159 1.10 19.82 3.28
CA LEU A 159 1.67 19.01 4.37
C LEU A 159 1.86 17.54 3.96
N PHE A 160 0.95 17.00 3.16
CA PHE A 160 1.08 15.65 2.62
C PHE A 160 2.31 15.53 1.71
N VAL A 161 2.52 16.49 0.80
CA VAL A 161 3.72 16.56 -0.05
C VAL A 161 4.98 16.66 0.80
N LEU A 162 4.99 17.53 1.81
CA LEU A 162 6.13 17.64 2.74
C LEU A 162 6.44 16.32 3.44
N ARG A 163 5.44 15.54 3.84
CA ARG A 163 5.63 14.20 4.43
C ARG A 163 6.16 13.17 3.42
N ILE A 164 5.81 13.31 2.14
CA ILE A 164 6.39 12.49 1.06
C ILE A 164 7.86 12.87 0.85
N VAL A 165 8.17 14.15 0.72
CA VAL A 165 9.55 14.65 0.56
C VAL A 165 10.40 14.21 1.75
N ALA A 166 9.88 14.36 2.98
CA ALA A 166 10.53 13.90 4.20
C ALA A 166 10.93 12.42 4.20
N ARG A 167 10.17 11.58 3.48
CA ARG A 167 10.46 10.14 3.40
C ARG A 167 11.50 9.80 2.33
N ASN A 168 11.65 10.65 1.33
CA ASN A 168 12.56 10.43 0.20
C ASN A 168 13.82 11.31 0.27
N THR A 169 13.95 12.16 1.28
CA THR A 169 14.99 13.18 1.37
C THR A 169 15.47 13.33 2.81
N ASN A 170 16.70 13.84 2.98
CA ASN A 170 17.30 14.10 4.29
C ASN A 170 16.51 15.15 5.09
N ALA A 171 16.49 14.97 6.42
CA ALA A 171 15.78 15.87 7.34
C ALA A 171 16.30 17.33 7.28
N ILE A 172 17.58 17.54 6.96
CA ILE A 172 18.19 18.88 6.82
C ILE A 172 17.56 19.62 5.64
N LEU A 173 17.54 19.00 4.46
CA LEU A 173 16.94 19.57 3.25
C LEU A 173 15.46 19.88 3.44
N LEU A 174 14.73 19.02 4.15
CA LEU A 174 13.33 19.27 4.48
C LEU A 174 13.18 20.49 5.39
N THR A 175 14.07 20.65 6.36
CA THR A 175 14.06 21.80 7.27
C THR A 175 14.30 23.09 6.50
N ASP A 176 15.30 23.12 5.63
CA ASP A 176 15.59 24.29 4.78
C ASP A 176 14.44 24.60 3.82
N LEU A 177 13.79 23.59 3.25
CA LEU A 177 12.62 23.77 2.40
C LEU A 177 11.43 24.37 3.17
N VAL A 178 11.15 23.89 4.38
CA VAL A 178 10.11 24.45 5.24
C VAL A 178 10.42 25.89 5.63
N LEU A 179 11.68 26.21 5.91
CA LEU A 179 12.12 27.57 6.26
C LEU A 179 11.98 28.54 5.08
N ASN A 180 12.35 28.12 3.88
CA ASN A 180 12.15 28.94 2.68
C ASN A 180 10.67 29.20 2.40
N LEU A 181 9.80 28.18 2.54
CA LEU A 181 8.35 28.35 2.43
C LEU A 181 7.80 29.29 3.50
N TRP A 182 8.34 29.23 4.73
CA TRP A 182 7.98 30.12 5.82
C TRP A 182 8.37 31.58 5.56
N GLY A 183 9.58 31.81 5.03
CA GLY A 183 10.03 33.14 4.61
C GLY A 183 9.11 33.76 3.55
N ILE A 184 8.82 33.00 2.48
CA ILE A 184 7.89 33.42 1.41
C ILE A 184 6.49 33.72 1.97
N TYR A 185 6.03 32.96 2.96
CA TYR A 185 4.73 33.20 3.59
C TYR A 185 4.72 34.50 4.41
N LYS A 186 5.77 34.78 5.18
CA LYS A 186 5.91 36.03 5.96
C LYS A 186 5.98 37.28 5.09
N GLU A 187 6.51 37.17 3.86
CA GLU A 187 6.57 38.29 2.91
C GLU A 187 5.21 38.70 2.33
N LYS A 188 4.17 37.86 2.47
CA LYS A 188 2.84 38.20 1.93
C LYS A 188 2.26 39.43 2.65
N PRO A 189 1.69 40.41 1.92
CA PRO A 189 1.28 41.70 2.49
C PRO A 189 0.20 41.57 3.57
N PHE A 190 -0.74 40.62 3.44
CA PHE A 190 -1.73 40.30 4.48
C PHE A 190 -1.09 39.81 5.79
N VAL A 191 -0.07 38.95 5.69
CA VAL A 191 0.63 38.39 6.86
C VAL A 191 1.53 39.45 7.49
N LYS A 192 2.21 40.24 6.66
CA LYS A 192 3.06 41.35 7.09
C LYS A 192 2.26 42.42 7.84
N LYS A 193 1.05 42.73 7.36
CA LYS A 193 0.11 43.65 8.04
C LYS A 193 -0.39 43.07 9.37
N ALA A 194 -0.77 41.79 9.40
CA ALA A 194 -1.18 41.13 10.64
C ALA A 194 -0.06 41.09 11.70
N LEU A 195 1.20 40.93 11.27
CA LEU A 195 2.37 40.99 12.15
C LEU A 195 2.68 42.42 12.63
N SER A 196 2.46 43.45 11.79
CA SER A 196 2.72 44.85 12.17
C SER A 196 1.66 45.46 13.06
N ASP A 197 0.38 45.12 12.84
CA ASP A 197 -0.75 45.64 13.62
C ASP A 197 -0.70 45.10 15.07
N ASP A 198 -0.32 43.83 15.26
CA ASP A 198 -0.19 43.16 16.56
C ASP A 198 1.03 43.66 17.37
N TYR A 199 2.12 44.05 16.68
CA TYR A 199 3.30 44.69 17.29
C TYR A 199 3.00 46.15 17.71
N GLY A 200 2.01 46.79 17.08
CA GLY A 200 1.53 48.13 17.44
C GLY A 200 0.67 48.13 18.71
N GLU A 201 -0.10 47.06 18.97
CA GLU A 201 -0.95 46.93 20.18
C GLU A 201 -0.17 46.46 21.42
N THR A 202 0.92 45.69 21.25
CA THR A 202 1.74 45.22 22.39
C THR A 202 2.71 46.27 22.94
N HIS A 203 2.91 47.38 22.24
CA HIS A 203 3.80 48.47 22.62
C HIS A 203 3.09 49.82 22.82
N ALA A 204 1.75 49.83 22.85
CA ALA A 204 0.91 50.98 23.17
C ALA A 204 0.40 50.93 24.62
#